data_AF-A0A945AXN7-F1
#
_entry.id   AF-A0A945AXN7-F1
#
_cell.length_a   1.000
_cell.length_b   1.000
_cell.length_c   1.000
_cell.angle_alpha   90.00
_cell.angle_beta   90.00
_cell.angle_gamma   90.00
#
_symmetry.space_group_name_H-M   'P 1'
#
loop_
_entity.id
_entity.type
_entity.pdbx_description
1 polymer ?
#
loop_
_entity_poly.entity_id
_entity_poly.type
_entity_poly.pdbx_seq_one_letter_code
_entity_poly.pdbx_strand_id
1 'polypeptide(L)'
;MSKQSSYAGHYYLGLIFAGEGYVKEALGEFWNCIELTQDDSVSDYYRGMSYHHVGNMKLCEKYLKLSIAKDPEDLETIHILIKLYESNGEGQKAYEYYEQIRSKKDTLRLRKKTM
;
A
#
# COMPACT_ATOMS: atom_id res chain seq x y z
N MET A 1 -2.41 1.98 30.65
CA MET A 1 -2.19 1.01 29.56
C MET A 1 -3.26 1.27 28.51
N SER A 2 -3.08 2.27 27.66
CA SER A 2 -4.00 2.53 26.55
C SER A 2 -3.87 1.38 25.57
N LYS A 3 -4.98 0.70 25.31
CA LYS A 3 -5.12 -0.24 24.21
C LYS A 3 -5.00 0.59 22.94
N GLN A 4 -3.77 0.92 22.54
CA GLN A 4 -3.49 1.45 21.21
C GLN A 4 -3.77 0.30 20.25
N SER A 5 -5.01 0.21 19.77
CA SER A 5 -5.28 -0.63 18.61
C SER A 5 -4.43 -0.07 17.48
N SER A 6 -3.39 -0.80 17.11
CA SER A 6 -2.55 -0.46 15.96
C SER A 6 -3.45 -0.39 14.73
N TYR A 7 -3.33 0.67 13.92
CA TYR A 7 -4.07 0.80 12.65
C TYR A 7 -3.91 -0.45 11.77
N ALA A 8 -2.74 -1.08 11.81
CA ALA A 8 -2.49 -2.36 11.13
C ALA A 8 -3.39 -3.47 11.68
N GLY A 9 -3.63 -3.51 12.99
CA GLY A 9 -4.55 -4.46 13.62
C GLY A 9 -5.99 -4.26 13.12
N HIS A 10 -6.44 -3.02 12.98
CA HIS A 10 -7.73 -2.71 12.36
C HIS A 10 -7.78 -3.18 10.91
N TYR A 11 -6.73 -2.94 10.11
CA TYR A 11 -6.65 -3.46 8.73
C TYR A 11 -6.77 -4.99 8.68
N TYR A 12 -5.98 -5.72 9.49
CA TYR A 12 -6.03 -7.18 9.50
C TYR A 12 -7.36 -7.73 10.01
N LEU A 13 -7.98 -7.08 11.00
CA LEU A 13 -9.31 -7.46 11.47
C LEU A 13 -10.38 -7.22 10.39
N GLY A 14 -10.27 -6.13 9.63
CA GLY A 14 -11.10 -5.86 8.47
C GLY A 14 -10.99 -6.94 7.39
N LEU A 15 -9.77 -7.42 7.11
CA LEU A 15 -9.55 -8.54 6.20
C LEU A 15 -10.20 -9.84 6.69
N ILE A 16 -10.11 -10.13 8.00
CA ILE A 16 -10.74 -11.32 8.61
C ILE A 16 -12.26 -11.25 8.44
N PHE A 17 -12.88 -10.13 8.84
CA PHE A 17 -14.32 -9.95 8.68
C PHE A 17 -14.77 -10.02 7.21
N ALA A 18 -13.99 -9.44 6.28
CA ALA A 18 -14.29 -9.52 4.85
C ALA A 18 -14.25 -10.97 4.33
N GLY A 19 -13.28 -11.76 4.77
CA GLY A 19 -13.16 -13.18 4.42
C GLY A 19 -14.31 -14.04 4.96
N GLU A 20 -14.88 -13.66 6.10
CA GLU A 20 -16.05 -14.32 6.70
C GLU A 20 -17.40 -13.80 6.16
N GLY A 21 -17.39 -12.79 5.29
CA GLY A 21 -18.59 -12.19 4.72
C GLY A 21 -19.29 -11.17 5.64
N TYR A 22 -18.68 -10.80 6.76
CA TYR A 22 -19.12 -9.73 7.65
C TYR A 22 -18.76 -8.35 7.07
N VAL A 23 -19.44 -7.99 5.97
CA VAL A 23 -19.11 -6.81 5.16
C VAL A 23 -19.15 -5.51 5.98
N LYS A 24 -20.13 -5.37 6.88
CA LYS A 24 -20.32 -4.12 7.65
C LYS A 24 -19.19 -3.92 8.67
N GLU A 25 -18.84 -4.99 9.37
CA GLU A 25 -17.75 -5.04 10.34
C GLU A 25 -16.42 -4.77 9.65
N ALA A 26 -16.18 -5.42 8.50
CA ALA A 26 -14.99 -5.20 7.69
C ALA A 26 -14.81 -3.72 7.31
N LEU A 27 -15.87 -3.08 6.79
CA LEU A 27 -15.84 -1.66 6.44
C LEU A 27 -15.57 -0.77 7.65
N GLY A 28 -16.15 -1.08 8.82
CA GLY A 28 -15.86 -0.36 10.06
C GLY A 28 -14.39 -0.42 10.45
N GLU A 29 -13.78 -1.60 10.35
CA GLU A 29 -12.36 -1.78 10.66
C GLU A 29 -11.42 -1.10 9.66
N PHE A 30 -11.75 -1.10 8.36
CA PHE A 30 -10.97 -0.34 7.38
C PHE A 30 -11.04 1.17 7.64
N TRP A 31 -12.19 1.72 8.05
CA TRP A 31 -12.30 3.12 8.44
C TRP A 31 -11.48 3.43 9.71
N ASN A 32 -11.53 2.57 10.72
CA ASN A 32 -10.67 2.71 11.90
C ASN A 32 -9.18 2.72 11.54
N CYS A 33 -8.75 1.84 10.61
CA CYS A 33 -7.37 1.87 10.10
C CYS A 33 -7.05 3.23 9.48
N ILE A 34 -7.90 3.75 8.60
CA ILE A 34 -7.71 5.04 7.92
C ILE A 34 -7.55 6.17 8.94
N GLU A 35 -8.41 6.23 9.95
CA GLU A 35 -8.43 7.31 10.95
C GLU A 35 -7.24 7.27 11.92
N LEU A 36 -6.73 6.08 12.24
CA LEU A 36 -5.66 5.88 13.23
C LEU A 36 -4.24 5.86 12.63
N THR A 37 -4.12 5.92 11.30
CA THR A 37 -2.83 5.98 10.61
C THR A 37 -2.03 7.24 10.98
N GLN A 38 -0.70 7.11 10.98
CA GLN A 38 0.24 8.21 11.25
C GLN A 38 0.84 8.77 9.95
N ASP A 39 1.73 9.76 10.05
CA ASP A 39 2.40 10.39 8.90
C ASP A 39 3.74 9.71 8.57
N ASP A 40 3.69 8.44 8.15
CA ASP A 40 4.87 7.64 7.77
C ASP A 40 4.56 6.72 6.59
N SER A 41 5.58 6.07 6.00
CA SER A 41 5.41 5.22 4.81
C SER A 41 4.50 4.02 5.07
N VAL A 42 4.68 3.34 6.20
CA VAL A 42 3.92 2.15 6.58
C VAL A 42 2.46 2.51 6.80
N SER A 43 2.20 3.61 7.51
CA SER A 43 0.86 4.16 7.70
C SER A 43 0.20 4.52 6.37
N ASP A 44 0.91 5.17 5.45
CA ASP A 44 0.38 5.48 4.11
C ASP A 44 0.03 4.22 3.31
N TYR A 45 0.84 3.16 3.43
CA TYR A 45 0.53 1.86 2.84
C TYR A 45 -0.80 1.29 3.37
N TYR A 46 -0.96 1.16 4.69
CA TYR A 46 -2.18 0.61 5.28
C TYR A 46 -3.41 1.49 5.00
N ARG A 47 -3.24 2.81 4.94
CA ARG A 47 -4.30 3.74 4.54
C ARG A 47 -4.71 3.51 3.08
N GLY A 48 -3.75 3.36 2.17
CA GLY A 48 -4.01 3.05 0.77
C GLY A 48 -4.74 1.73 0.57
N MET A 49 -4.31 0.67 1.26
CA MET A 49 -4.95 -0.64 1.21
C MET A 49 -6.35 -0.63 1.82
N SER A 50 -6.56 0.09 2.92
CA SER A 50 -7.90 0.26 3.49
C SER A 50 -8.82 1.02 2.54
N TYR A 51 -8.32 2.04 1.82
CA TYR A 51 -9.08 2.73 0.78
C TYR A 51 -9.46 1.84 -0.40
N HIS A 52 -8.61 0.86 -0.75
CA HIS A 52 -8.95 -0.16 -1.75
C HIS A 52 -10.17 -0.98 -1.29
N HIS A 53 -10.20 -1.44 -0.03
CA HIS A 53 -11.30 -2.25 0.48
C HIS A 53 -12.63 -1.50 0.65
N VAL A 54 -12.58 -0.19 0.94
CA VAL A 54 -13.81 0.65 0.95
C VAL A 54 -14.21 1.14 -0.44
N GLY A 55 -13.47 0.74 -1.50
CA GLY A 55 -13.80 1.02 -2.90
C GLY A 55 -13.34 2.38 -3.43
N ASN A 56 -12.50 3.12 -2.71
CA ASN A 56 -12.00 4.42 -3.15
C ASN A 56 -10.62 4.28 -3.82
N MET A 57 -10.62 3.85 -5.09
CA MET A 57 -9.38 3.62 -5.86
C MET A 57 -8.51 4.86 -6.01
N LYS A 58 -9.11 6.05 -6.10
CA LYS A 58 -8.36 7.32 -6.20
C LYS A 58 -7.52 7.60 -4.94
N LEU A 59 -8.10 7.37 -3.76
CA LEU A 59 -7.37 7.53 -2.50
C LEU A 59 -6.40 6.38 -2.25
N CYS A 60 -6.73 5.16 -2.68
CA CYS A 60 -5.79 4.04 -2.68
C CYS A 60 -4.50 4.41 -3.44
N GLU A 61 -4.62 4.83 -4.71
CA GLU A 61 -3.48 5.24 -5.54
C GLU A 61 -2.67 6.37 -4.88
N LYS A 62 -3.36 7.39 -4.36
CA LYS A 62 -2.72 8.53 -3.70
C LYS A 62 -1.82 8.09 -2.54
N TYR A 63 -2.33 7.25 -1.64
CA TYR A 63 -1.59 6.88 -0.44
C TYR A 63 -0.51 5.84 -0.70
N LEU A 64 -0.71 4.92 -1.66
CA LEU A 64 0.38 4.06 -2.12
C LEU A 64 1.54 4.89 -2.71
N LYS A 65 1.25 5.93 -3.50
CA LYS A 65 2.27 6.87 -4.01
C LYS A 65 3.00 7.61 -2.89
N LEU A 66 2.29 8.05 -1.85
CA LEU A 66 2.89 8.71 -0.69
C LEU A 66 3.80 7.76 0.09
N SER A 67 3.38 6.51 0.29
CA SER A 67 4.23 5.47 0.90
C SER A 67 5.53 5.29 0.11
N ILE A 68 5.45 5.10 -1.22
CA ILE A 68 6.62 4.97 -2.10
C ILE A 68 7.51 6.21 -2.08
N ALA A 69 6.93 7.40 -1.98
CA ALA A 69 7.72 8.63 -1.89
C ALA A 69 8.52 8.72 -0.59
N LYS A 70 7.97 8.20 0.52
CA LYS A 70 8.62 8.17 1.85
C LYS A 70 9.61 7.02 2.00
N ASP A 71 9.30 5.84 1.45
CA ASP A 71 10.20 4.70 1.36
C ASP A 71 10.29 4.18 -0.07
N PRO A 72 11.20 4.74 -0.89
CA PRO A 72 11.36 4.31 -2.28
C PRO A 72 11.92 2.89 -2.44
N GLU A 73 12.49 2.29 -1.39
CA GLU A 73 13.10 0.96 -1.46
C GLU A 73 12.10 -0.16 -1.14
N ASP A 74 10.90 0.18 -0.68
CA ASP A 74 9.81 -0.76 -0.49
C ASP A 74 9.24 -1.24 -1.84
N LEU A 75 9.85 -2.30 -2.37
CA LEU A 75 9.42 -2.96 -3.59
C LEU A 75 8.03 -3.57 -3.46
N GLU A 76 7.55 -3.90 -2.26
CA GLU A 76 6.23 -4.47 -2.05
C GLU A 76 5.14 -3.44 -2.36
N THR A 77 5.24 -2.24 -1.78
CA THR A 77 4.29 -1.16 -2.08
C THR A 77 4.32 -0.78 -3.56
N ILE A 78 5.50 -0.75 -4.20
CA ILE A 78 5.61 -0.48 -5.65
C ILE A 78 4.88 -1.57 -6.46
N HIS A 79 5.09 -2.85 -6.15
CA HIS A 79 4.40 -3.94 -6.85
C HIS A 79 2.88 -3.89 -6.65
N ILE A 80 2.40 -3.46 -5.49
CA ILE A 80 0.97 -3.30 -5.23
C ILE A 80 0.37 -2.19 -6.10
N LEU A 81 1.06 -1.04 -6.24
CA LEU A 81 0.63 0.03 -7.12
C LEU A 81 0.65 -0.39 -8.60
N ILE A 82 1.66 -1.16 -9.02
CA ILE A 82 1.71 -1.75 -10.37
C ILE A 82 0.48 -2.64 -10.62
N LYS A 83 0.16 -3.56 -9.70
CA LYS A 83 -1.00 -4.44 -9.82
C LYS A 83 -2.31 -3.65 -9.90
N LEU A 84 -2.44 -2.58 -9.13
CA LEU A 84 -3.60 -1.68 -9.19
C LEU A 84 -3.74 -1.06 -10.59
N TYR A 85 -2.65 -0.61 -11.19
CA TYR A 85 -2.69 -0.09 -12.56
C TYR A 85 -2.99 -1.15 -13.60
N GLU A 86 -2.42 -2.35 -13.47
CA GLU A 86 -2.73 -3.48 -14.35
C GLU A 86 -4.22 -3.84 -14.29
N SER A 87 -4.80 -3.94 -13.09
CA SER A 87 -6.23 -4.26 -12.93
C SER A 87 -7.15 -3.16 -13.47
N ASN A 88 -6.70 -1.91 -13.48
CA ASN A 88 -7.44 -0.78 -14.03
C ASN A 88 -7.21 -0.56 -15.54
N GLY A 89 -6.39 -1.38 -16.19
CA GLY A 89 -6.04 -1.22 -17.62
C GLY A 89 -5.07 -0.04 -17.89
N GLU A 90 -4.44 0.50 -16.85
CA GLU A 90 -3.51 1.63 -16.90
C GLU A 90 -2.06 1.17 -17.16
N GLY A 91 -1.87 0.33 -18.19
CA GLY A 91 -0.60 -0.37 -18.45
C GLY A 91 0.62 0.55 -18.62
N GLN A 92 0.43 1.78 -19.14
CA GLN A 92 1.52 2.75 -19.25
C GLN A 92 2.06 3.17 -17.88
N LYS A 93 1.18 3.41 -16.91
CA LYS A 93 1.59 3.76 -15.54
C LYS A 93 2.29 2.58 -14.87
N ALA A 94 1.79 1.34 -15.06
CA ALA A 94 2.46 0.14 -14.56
C ALA A 94 3.90 0.02 -15.12
N TYR A 95 4.07 0.24 -16.43
CA TYR A 95 5.38 0.20 -17.09
C TYR A 95 6.39 1.19 -16.52
N GLU A 96 5.97 2.41 -16.19
CA GLU A 96 6.83 3.42 -15.56
C GLU A 96 7.44 2.93 -14.23
N TYR A 97 6.63 2.29 -13.39
CA TYR A 97 7.10 1.74 -12.12
C TYR A 97 7.96 0.47 -12.30
N TYR A 98 7.69 -0.38 -13.31
CA TYR A 98 8.57 -1.49 -13.65
C TYR A 98 9.99 -1.02 -14.02
N GLU A 99 10.08 0.01 -14.86
CA GLU A 99 11.38 0.58 -15.25
C GLU A 99 12.10 1.25 -14.06
N GLN A 100 11.35 1.85 -13.14
CA GLN A 100 11.91 2.38 -11.89
C GLN A 100 12.58 1.27 -11.06
N ILE A 101 11.90 0.12 -10.86
CA ILE A 101 12.47 -1.03 -10.14
C ILE A 101 13.71 -1.57 -10.85
N ARG A 102 13.65 -1.71 -12.18
CA ARG A 102 14.75 -2.23 -13.00
C ARG A 102 16.00 -1.36 -12.89
N SER A 103 15.85 -0.05 -13.09
CA SER A 103 16.95 0.92 -13.00
C SER A 103 17.64 0.92 -11.63
N LYS A 104 16.85 0.79 -10.54
CA LYS A 104 17.40 0.66 -9.19
C LYS A 104 18.23 -0.61 -9.01
N LYS A 105 17.72 -1.76 -9.47
CA LYS A 105 18.44 -3.04 -9.40
C LYS A 105 19.76 -2.99 -10.18
N ASP A 106 19.76 -2.37 -11.35
CA ASP A 106 20.97 -2.19 -12.16
C ASP A 106 21.99 -1.29 -11.46
N THR A 107 21.54 -0.19 -10.85
CA THR A 107 22.39 0.71 -10.05
C THR A 107 23.02 0.00 -8.85
N LEU A 108 22.23 -0.78 -8.08
CA LEU A 108 22.70 -1.57 -6.95
C LEU A 108 23.72 -2.63 -7.37
N ARG A 109 23.49 -3.30 -8.50
CA ARG A 109 24.39 -4.31 -9.06
C ARG A 109 25.74 -3.70 -9.47
N LEU A 110 25.73 -2.51 -10.08
CA LEU A 110 26.95 -1.80 -10.47
C LEU A 110 27.77 -1.40 -9.24
N ARG A 111 27.14 -0.83 -8.20
CA ARG A 111 27.82 -0.46 -6.95
C ARG A 111 28.53 -1.62 -6.27
N LYS A 112 27.91 -2.81 -6.28
CA LYS A 112 28.50 -4.04 -5.71
C LYS A 112 29.68 -4.61 -6.50
N LYS A 113 29.84 -4.26 -7.78
CA LYS A 113 30.98 -4.71 -8.61
C LYS A 113 32.23 -3.84 -8.45
N THR A 114 32.07 -2.62 -7.95
CA THR A 114 33.13 -1.62 -7.76
C THR A 114 33.67 -1.56 -6.33
N MET A 115 33.18 -2.41 -5.43
CA MET A 115 33.69 -2.65 -4.08
C MET A 115 34.44 -3.98 -4.05
#